data_AF-A0A3B9T0B0-F1
#
_entry.id   AF-A0A3B9T0B0-F1
#
_cell.length_a   1.000
_cell.length_b   1.000
_cell.length_c   1.000
_cell.angle_alpha   90.00
_cell.angle_beta   90.00
_cell.angle_gamma   90.00
#
_symmetry.space_group_name_H-M   'P 1'
#
loop_
_entity.id
_entity.type
_entity.pdbx_description
1 polymer ?
#
loop_
_entity_poly.entity_id
_entity_poly.type
_entity_poly.pdbx_seq_one_letter_code
_entity_poly.pdbx_strand_id
1 'polypeptide(L)'
;MPKDTYDIASVDIYLQPDMQFGSRYEQFFALARITEGKKLLGISECGSFPDPEMMQLDQALWSFFGLWCGDYLMQPDGSLNESYYSSMDLYNLYNSKLTLSLNDFLSFYQ
;
A
#
# COMPACT_ATOMS: atom_id res chain seq x y z
N MET A 1 6.15 3.53 23.88
CA MET A 1 7.54 3.39 23.42
C MET A 1 8.18 4.76 23.39
N PRO A 2 9.46 4.91 23.80
CA PRO A 2 10.18 6.15 23.56
C PRO A 2 10.18 6.45 22.05
N LYS A 3 9.98 7.72 21.69
CA LYS A 3 9.72 8.09 20.28
C LYS A 3 10.97 7.95 19.41
N ASP A 4 12.14 7.91 20.01
CA ASP A 4 13.43 7.89 19.31
C ASP A 4 13.99 6.47 19.15
N THR A 5 13.19 5.44 19.45
CA THR A 5 13.62 4.04 19.34
C THR A 5 13.10 3.34 18.09
N TYR A 6 12.38 4.06 17.22
CA TYR A 6 11.83 3.52 15.97
C TYR A 6 11.67 4.62 14.93
N ASP A 7 11.76 4.25 13.65
CA ASP A 7 11.77 5.20 12.53
C ASP A 7 10.44 5.22 11.77
N ILE A 8 9.83 4.05 11.61
CA ILE A 8 8.62 3.82 10.81
C ILE A 8 7.58 3.14 11.70
N ALA A 9 6.33 3.57 11.57
CA ALA A 9 5.19 2.83 12.08
C ALA A 9 4.42 2.23 10.90
N SER A 10 4.01 0.97 11.03
CA SER A 10 3.22 0.30 10.00
C SER A 10 2.05 -0.46 10.58
N VAL A 11 1.14 -0.86 9.69
CA VAL A 11 -0.03 -1.66 9.98
C VAL A 11 -0.23 -2.69 8.88
N ASP A 12 -0.80 -3.84 9.25
CA ASP A 12 -1.20 -4.88 8.29
C ASP A 12 -2.70 -4.77 8.03
N ILE A 13 -3.11 -4.69 6.76
CA ILE A 13 -4.49 -4.42 6.35
C ILE A 13 -4.99 -5.52 5.41
N TYR A 14 -5.82 -6.41 5.94
CA TYR A 14 -6.47 -7.47 5.19
C TYR A 14 -7.98 -7.26 5.18
N LEU A 15 -8.51 -6.96 4.00
CA LEU A 15 -9.95 -6.80 3.77
C LEU A 15 -10.50 -7.98 2.98
N GLN A 16 -11.82 -8.14 3.02
CA GLN A 16 -12.49 -9.12 2.18
C GLN A 16 -12.43 -8.68 0.70
N PRO A 17 -12.41 -9.64 -0.25
CA PRO A 17 -12.25 -9.34 -1.68
C PRO A 17 -13.34 -8.43 -2.27
N ASP A 18 -14.52 -8.37 -1.65
CA ASP A 18 -15.67 -7.57 -2.05
C ASP A 18 -15.66 -6.13 -1.50
N MET A 19 -14.71 -5.79 -0.63
CA MET A 19 -14.53 -4.42 -0.14
C MET A 19 -13.77 -3.56 -1.16
N GLN A 20 -14.32 -2.37 -1.44
CA GLN A 20 -13.71 -1.43 -2.39
C GLN A 20 -12.26 -1.07 -2.05
N PHE A 21 -11.47 -0.89 -3.11
CA PHE A 21 -10.19 -0.19 -3.05
C PHE A 21 -10.43 1.23 -2.54
N GLY A 22 -9.59 1.62 -1.60
CA GLY A 22 -9.59 2.96 -1.06
C GLY A 22 -8.22 3.27 -0.50
N SER A 23 -8.05 4.48 -0.02
CA SER A 23 -6.80 4.97 0.55
C SER A 23 -6.41 4.31 1.87
N ARG A 24 -7.36 3.66 2.55
CA ARG A 24 -7.22 3.21 3.96
C ARG A 24 -6.95 4.40 4.91
N TYR A 25 -7.57 5.55 4.63
CA TYR A 25 -7.36 6.79 5.39
C TYR A 25 -7.67 6.66 6.89
N GLU A 26 -8.66 5.86 7.28
CA GLU A 26 -9.00 5.66 8.70
C GLU A 26 -7.81 5.10 9.48
N GLN A 27 -7.17 4.06 8.95
CA GLN A 27 -5.96 3.46 9.52
C GLN A 27 -4.79 4.43 9.45
N PHE A 28 -4.66 5.19 8.36
CA PHE A 28 -3.60 6.20 8.21
C PHE A 28 -3.68 7.26 9.31
N PHE A 29 -4.84 7.90 9.49
CA PHE A 29 -5.00 8.96 10.49
C PHE A 29 -4.97 8.42 11.92
N ALA A 30 -5.45 7.20 12.16
CA ALA A 30 -5.29 6.54 13.45
C ALA A 30 -3.80 6.33 13.79
N LEU A 31 -3.01 5.81 12.84
CA LEU A 31 -1.58 5.59 13.03
C LEU A 31 -0.80 6.91 13.15
N ALA A 32 -1.14 7.91 12.33
CA ALA A 32 -0.60 9.25 12.43
C ALA A 32 -0.84 9.87 13.81
N ARG A 33 -2.03 9.66 14.39
CA ARG A 33 -2.35 10.13 15.74
C ARG A 33 -1.51 9.44 16.81
N ILE A 34 -1.31 8.12 16.69
CA ILE A 34 -0.47 7.35 17.62
C ILE A 34 0.99 7.80 17.56
N THR A 35 1.48 8.17 16.38
CA THR A 35 2.85 8.63 16.16
C THR A 35 3.02 10.15 16.29
N GLU A 36 1.94 10.89 16.62
CA GLU A 36 1.88 12.36 16.65
C GLU A 36 2.32 13.01 15.32
N GLY A 37 2.18 12.31 14.19
CA GLY A 37 2.61 12.77 12.88
C GLY A 37 4.13 12.89 12.72
N LYS A 38 4.92 12.27 13.60
CA LYS A 38 6.40 12.39 13.64
C LYS A 38 7.14 11.22 13.02
N LYS A 39 6.42 10.29 12.40
CA LYS A 39 6.96 9.03 11.88
C LYS A 39 6.45 8.78 10.48
N LEU A 40 7.28 8.13 9.67
CA LEU A 40 6.83 7.59 8.39
C LEU A 40 5.81 6.48 8.64
N LEU A 41 4.78 6.45 7.81
CA LEU A 41 3.67 5.51 7.92
C LEU A 41 3.69 4.57 6.72
N GLY A 42 3.63 3.27 6.96
CA GLY A 42 3.58 2.25 5.91
C GLY A 42 2.47 1.23 6.14
N ILE A 43 2.15 0.48 5.09
CA ILE A 43 1.36 -0.74 5.19
C ILE A 43 2.35 -1.90 5.06
N SER A 44 2.70 -2.55 6.17
CA SER A 44 3.70 -3.63 6.14
C SER A 44 3.20 -4.83 5.36
N GLU A 45 1.91 -5.14 5.49
CA GLU A 45 1.24 -6.19 4.73
C GLU A 45 -0.16 -5.77 4.29
N CYS A 46 -0.60 -6.19 3.11
CA CYS A 46 -1.99 -6.09 2.71
C CYS A 46 -2.44 -7.18 1.75
N GLY A 47 -3.74 -7.49 1.80
CA GLY A 47 -4.38 -8.36 0.80
C GLY A 47 -4.76 -7.64 -0.50
N SER A 48 -5.00 -6.34 -0.42
CA SER A 48 -5.27 -5.44 -1.55
C SER A 48 -4.44 -4.17 -1.38
N PHE A 49 -3.78 -3.70 -2.43
CA PHE A 49 -3.02 -2.44 -2.37
C PHE A 49 -3.95 -1.23 -2.14
N PRO A 50 -3.47 -0.16 -1.48
CA PRO A 50 -4.23 1.09 -1.39
C PRO A 50 -4.26 1.77 -2.76
N ASP A 51 -5.41 2.30 -3.16
CA ASP A 51 -5.55 3.01 -4.44
C ASP A 51 -4.77 4.33 -4.39
N PRO A 52 -3.76 4.55 -5.26
CA PRO A 52 -2.93 5.76 -5.21
C PRO A 52 -3.70 7.06 -5.44
N GLU A 53 -4.70 7.06 -6.32
CA GLU A 53 -5.51 8.25 -6.60
C GLU A 53 -6.38 8.59 -5.38
N MET A 54 -6.98 7.58 -4.76
CA MET A 54 -7.73 7.76 -3.51
C MET A 54 -6.81 8.21 -2.37
N MET A 55 -5.58 7.67 -2.27
CA MET A 55 -4.59 8.14 -1.30
C MET A 55 -4.28 9.63 -1.46
N GLN A 56 -4.16 10.12 -2.70
CA GLN A 56 -3.95 11.53 -2.99
C GLN A 56 -5.18 12.37 -2.62
N LEU A 57 -6.39 11.91 -2.95
CA LEU A 57 -7.65 12.59 -2.64
C LEU A 57 -7.87 12.72 -1.12
N ASP A 58 -7.64 11.63 -0.38
CA ASP A 58 -7.87 11.57 1.07
C ASP A 58 -6.70 12.12 1.90
N GLN A 59 -5.60 12.51 1.24
CA GLN A 59 -4.33 12.90 1.87
C GLN A 59 -3.73 11.82 2.79
N ALA A 60 -4.01 10.55 2.50
CA ALA A 60 -3.51 9.39 3.22
C ALA A 60 -2.35 8.73 2.44
N LEU A 61 -1.24 9.45 2.33
CA LEU A 61 -0.06 9.05 1.55
C LEU A 61 0.84 8.10 2.36
N TRP A 62 0.57 6.80 2.25
CA TRP A 62 1.44 5.73 2.72
C TRP A 62 2.82 5.76 2.03
N SER A 63 3.88 5.56 2.80
CA SER A 63 5.26 5.54 2.31
C SER A 63 5.59 4.30 1.48
N PHE A 64 4.98 3.15 1.80
CA PHE A 64 5.11 1.89 1.09
C PHE A 64 3.94 0.97 1.45
N PHE A 65 3.73 -0.07 0.64
CA PHE A 65 2.84 -1.18 0.96
C PHE A 65 3.52 -2.53 0.63
N GLY A 66 3.24 -3.55 1.43
CA GLY A 66 3.65 -4.93 1.17
C GLY A 66 2.46 -5.79 0.74
N LEU A 67 2.26 -5.96 -0.56
CA LEU A 67 1.20 -6.86 -1.06
C LEU A 67 1.57 -8.31 -0.75
N TRP A 68 0.68 -9.04 -0.09
CA TRP A 68 0.95 -10.43 0.26
C TRP A 68 0.99 -11.34 -0.97
N CYS A 69 1.77 -12.41 -0.88
CA CYS A 69 1.95 -13.38 -1.96
C CYS A 69 0.94 -14.54 -1.87
N GLY A 70 1.07 -15.53 -2.75
CA GLY A 70 0.14 -16.66 -2.81
C GLY A 70 -1.24 -16.22 -3.27
N ASP A 71 -2.29 -16.72 -2.65
CA ASP A 71 -3.69 -16.50 -3.07
C ASP A 71 -4.11 -15.02 -3.10
N TYR A 72 -3.36 -14.11 -2.48
CA TYR A 72 -3.64 -12.68 -2.60
C TYR A 72 -3.24 -12.09 -3.94
N LEU A 73 -2.37 -12.77 -4.71
CA LEU A 73 -1.82 -12.32 -6.00
C LEU A 73 -1.92 -13.37 -7.10
N MET A 74 -1.63 -14.63 -6.79
CA MET A 74 -1.53 -15.70 -7.77
C MET A 74 -2.37 -16.90 -7.35
N GLN A 75 -2.99 -17.55 -8.34
CA GLN A 75 -3.60 -18.86 -8.20
C GLN A 75 -2.53 -19.96 -8.16
N PRO A 76 -2.85 -21.17 -7.68
CA PRO A 76 -1.93 -22.31 -7.68
C PRO A 76 -1.39 -22.69 -9.06
N ASP A 77 -2.13 -22.38 -10.14
CA ASP A 77 -1.72 -22.63 -11.52
C ASP A 77 -0.78 -21.55 -12.11
N GLY A 78 -0.46 -20.53 -11.33
CA GLY A 78 0.41 -19.42 -11.71
C GLY A 78 -0.29 -18.25 -12.39
N SER A 79 -1.61 -18.33 -12.61
CA SER A 79 -2.39 -17.20 -13.12
C SER A 79 -2.64 -16.15 -12.04
N LEU A 80 -3.00 -14.93 -12.45
CA LEU A 80 -3.36 -13.85 -11.52
C LEU A 80 -4.65 -14.20 -10.76
N ASN A 81 -4.67 -14.03 -9.44
CA ASN A 81 -5.92 -14.12 -8.68
C ASN A 81 -6.65 -12.77 -8.71
N GLU A 82 -7.66 -12.67 -9.58
CA GLU A 82 -8.43 -11.44 -9.74
C GLU A 82 -9.53 -11.22 -8.68
N SER A 83 -9.54 -12.01 -7.61
CA SER A 83 -10.50 -11.83 -6.50
C SER A 83 -10.29 -10.50 -5.78
N TYR A 84 -9.03 -10.06 -5.66
CA TYR A 84 -8.67 -8.86 -4.90
C TYR A 84 -8.39 -7.64 -5.76
N TYR A 85 -8.11 -7.80 -7.06
CA TYR A 85 -7.80 -6.75 -8.04
C TYR A 85 -7.71 -7.33 -9.44
N SER A 86 -8.08 -6.54 -10.44
CA SER A 86 -7.91 -6.94 -11.83
C SER A 86 -6.46 -6.75 -12.30
N SER A 87 -6.11 -7.43 -13.38
CA SER A 87 -4.89 -7.16 -14.14
C SER A 87 -4.76 -5.69 -14.57
N MET A 88 -5.88 -5.00 -14.83
CA MET A 88 -5.90 -3.57 -15.14
C MET A 88 -5.56 -2.71 -13.93
N ASP A 89 -6.01 -3.07 -12.73
CA ASP A 89 -5.70 -2.32 -11.51
C ASP A 89 -4.20 -2.39 -11.20
N LEU A 90 -3.58 -3.56 -11.36
CA LEU A 90 -2.11 -3.70 -11.28
C LEU A 90 -1.39 -2.88 -12.35
N TYR A 91 -1.88 -2.91 -13.59
CA TYR A 91 -1.32 -2.09 -14.66
C TYR A 91 -1.37 -0.60 -14.30
N ASN A 92 -2.51 -0.11 -13.83
CA ASN A 92 -2.68 1.28 -13.42
C ASN A 92 -1.79 1.63 -12.23
N LEU A 93 -1.70 0.75 -11.23
CA LEU A 93 -0.83 0.91 -10.07
C LEU A 93 0.63 1.09 -10.51
N TYR A 94 1.20 0.16 -11.27
CA TYR A 94 2.62 0.21 -11.65
C TYR A 94 2.97 1.27 -12.70
N ASN A 95 1.97 1.87 -13.35
CA ASN A 95 2.16 2.98 -14.30
C ASN A 95 1.69 4.34 -13.73
N SER A 96 1.29 4.38 -12.46
CA SER A 96 0.83 5.62 -11.84
C SER A 96 2.00 6.55 -11.52
N LYS A 97 1.81 7.86 -11.74
CA LYS A 97 2.77 8.89 -11.32
C LYS A 97 2.87 9.05 -9.80
N LEU A 98 1.94 8.45 -9.06
CA LEU A 98 1.88 8.48 -7.60
C LEU A 98 2.62 7.31 -6.95
N THR A 99 3.13 6.38 -7.76
CA THR A 99 3.87 5.20 -7.30
C THR A 99 5.31 5.24 -7.79
N LEU A 100 6.22 4.65 -7.02
CA LEU A 100 7.62 4.46 -7.42
C LEU A 100 7.86 2.97 -7.70
N SER A 101 8.13 2.65 -8.96
CA SER A 101 8.62 1.32 -9.36
C SER A 101 10.14 1.21 -9.20
N LEU A 102 10.68 0.00 -9.36
CA LEU A 102 12.13 -0.21 -9.41
C LEU A 102 12.80 0.61 -10.52
N ASN A 103 12.16 0.71 -11.69
CA ASN A 103 12.71 1.47 -12.82
C ASN A 103 12.80 2.97 -12.48
N ASP A 104 11.79 3.52 -11.82
CA ASP A 104 11.78 4.92 -11.38
C ASP A 104 12.90 5.17 -10.38
N PHE A 105 13.05 4.28 -9.39
CA PHE A 105 14.11 4.40 -8.39
C PHE A 105 15.51 4.33 -9.01
N LEU A 106 15.74 3.40 -9.94
CA LEU A 106 17.03 3.27 -10.62
C LEU A 106 17.35 4.49 -11.51
N SER A 107 16.35 5.21 -12.00
CA SER A 107 16.56 6.43 -12.79
C SER A 107 17.21 7.57 -12.00
N PHE A 108 17.13 7.56 -10.66
CA PHE A 108 17.78 8.55 -9.80
C PHE A 108 19.30 8.42 -9.73
N TYR A 109 19.86 7.31 -10.20
CA TYR A 109 21.29 7.00 -10.16
C TYR A 109 21.98 7.04 -11.53
N GLN A 110 21.28 7.50 -12.57
CA GLN A 110 21.80 7.70 -13.93
C GLN A 110 22.12 9.17 -14.18
#